data_AF-A0A9W8XVD4-F1
#
_entry.id   AF-A0A9W8XVD4-F1
#
_cell.length_a   1.000
_cell.length_b   1.000
_cell.length_c   1.000
_cell.angle_alpha   90.00
_cell.angle_beta   90.00
_cell.angle_gamma   90.00
#
_symmetry.space_group_name_H-M   'P 1'
#
loop_
_entity.id
_entity.type
_entity.pdbx_description
1 polymer ?
#
loop_
_entity_poly.entity_id
_entity_poly.type
_entity_poly.pdbx_seq_one_letter_code
_entity_poly.pdbx_strand_id
1 'polypeptide(L)'
;MAISLHDDFASQVGLGPSTRFPWDTERSIYYIKGFHDLHCLKLIRKAIVSKHNQSNQTFTLSHLFHCLDGLRQDVMCTADDTPMPALVEHHVGDGQMRQCRDWGKLRAWATQPDQHACHDFDDYREVTNTLEVFGHCPQDSPYRPVMEAYFQYHGHKDPYEPKDSGDRVVF
;
A
#
# COMPACT_ATOMS: atom_id res chain seq x y z
N MET A 1 0.56 -3.28 -1.84
CA MET A 1 1.89 -3.50 -2.43
C MET A 1 2.37 -2.17 -3.00
N ALA A 2 3.59 -1.79 -2.66
CA ALA A 2 4.21 -0.57 -3.15
C ALA A 2 5.36 -0.91 -4.10
N ILE A 3 5.58 -0.03 -5.08
CA ILE A 3 6.68 -0.08 -6.04
C ILE A 3 7.42 1.26 -6.04
N SER A 4 8.67 1.26 -6.49
CA SER A 4 9.43 2.49 -6.73
C SER A 4 9.51 2.73 -8.24
N LEU A 5 9.16 3.93 -8.69
CA LEU A 5 9.27 4.33 -10.09
C LEU A 5 10.24 5.49 -10.22
N HIS A 6 11.03 5.48 -11.30
CA HIS A 6 11.87 6.63 -11.66
C HIS A 6 11.00 7.83 -12.01
N ASP A 7 11.42 9.02 -11.57
CA ASP A 7 10.64 10.24 -11.71
C ASP A 7 10.37 10.62 -13.17
N ASP A 8 11.34 10.39 -14.07
CA ASP A 8 11.18 10.59 -15.51
C ASP A 8 10.08 9.72 -16.10
N PHE A 9 10.04 8.42 -15.73
CA PHE A 9 9.01 7.50 -16.22
C PHE A 9 7.64 7.92 -15.69
N ALA A 10 7.54 8.21 -14.39
CA ALA A 10 6.29 8.66 -13.77
C ALA A 10 5.74 9.93 -14.46
N SER A 11 6.61 10.89 -14.75
CA SER A 11 6.25 12.11 -15.48
C SER A 11 5.82 11.81 -16.92
N GLN A 12 6.54 10.94 -17.63
CA GLN A 12 6.23 10.55 -19.01
C GLN A 12 4.85 9.92 -19.15
N VAL A 13 4.45 9.09 -18.18
CA VAL A 13 3.12 8.43 -18.17
C VAL A 13 2.04 9.26 -17.46
N GLY A 14 2.35 10.50 -17.08
CA GLY A 14 1.39 11.45 -16.51
C GLY A 14 0.97 11.14 -15.06
N LEU A 15 1.80 10.42 -14.30
CA LEU A 15 1.57 10.19 -12.88
C LEU A 15 1.90 11.46 -12.09
N GLY A 16 1.07 11.74 -11.07
CA GLY A 16 1.31 12.86 -10.16
C GLY A 16 2.55 12.66 -9.27
N PRO A 17 3.01 13.73 -8.61
CA PRO A 17 4.09 13.66 -7.62
C PRO A 17 3.74 12.66 -6.51
N SER A 18 4.76 12.01 -5.96
CA SER A 18 4.57 11.01 -4.90
C SER A 18 5.67 11.09 -3.84
N THR A 19 5.49 10.37 -2.74
CA THR A 19 6.46 10.29 -1.64
C THR A 19 7.79 9.70 -2.15
N ARG A 20 8.92 10.32 -1.77
CA ARG A 20 10.26 9.85 -2.20
C ARG A 20 10.53 8.45 -1.70
N PHE A 21 11.14 7.63 -2.55
CA PHE A 21 11.65 6.35 -2.10
C PHE A 21 12.90 6.57 -1.23
N PRO A 22 12.94 6.06 0.02
CA PRO A 22 14.02 6.38 0.94
C PRO A 22 15.43 5.97 0.47
N TRP A 23 15.51 5.00 -0.44
CA TRP A 23 16.76 4.36 -0.85
C TRP A 23 17.29 4.83 -2.21
N ASP A 24 16.55 5.69 -2.92
CA ASP A 24 16.94 6.20 -4.24
C ASP A 24 16.37 7.61 -4.45
N THR A 25 17.28 8.57 -4.66
CA THR A 25 16.94 9.99 -4.81
C THR A 25 16.41 10.36 -6.18
N GLU A 26 16.22 9.42 -7.11
CA GLU A 26 15.62 9.63 -8.43
C GLU A 26 14.29 8.88 -8.58
N ARG A 27 13.78 8.31 -7.48
CA ARG A 27 12.58 7.49 -7.47
C ARG A 27 11.57 7.89 -6.41
N SER A 28 10.32 7.61 -6.72
CA SER A 28 9.18 7.84 -5.83
C SER A 28 8.35 6.56 -5.65
N ILE A 29 7.69 6.44 -4.50
CA ILE A 29 6.88 5.28 -4.13
C ILE A 29 5.49 5.40 -4.74
N TYR A 30 4.95 4.33 -5.31
CA TYR A 30 3.57 4.26 -5.78
C TYR A 30 2.91 2.99 -5.26
N TYR A 31 1.61 3.06 -4.96
CA TYR A 31 0.79 1.89 -4.67
C TYR A 31 0.13 1.36 -5.94
N ILE A 32 0.15 0.05 -6.13
CA ILE A 32 -0.56 -0.57 -7.24
C ILE A 32 -2.05 -0.67 -6.89
N LYS A 33 -2.92 -0.17 -7.78
CA LYS A 33 -4.37 -0.07 -7.55
C LYS A 33 -5.05 -1.37 -7.13
N GLY A 34 -4.86 -2.47 -7.86
CA GLY A 34 -5.50 -3.73 -7.51
C GLY A 34 -5.14 -4.22 -6.11
N PHE A 35 -3.89 -4.08 -5.69
CA PHE A 35 -3.46 -4.45 -4.34
C PHE A 35 -4.03 -3.51 -3.27
N HIS A 36 -4.12 -2.22 -3.58
CA HIS A 36 -4.72 -1.22 -2.68
C HIS A 36 -6.23 -1.44 -2.53
N ASP A 37 -6.96 -1.73 -3.60
CA ASP A 37 -8.39 -2.04 -3.56
C ASP A 37 -8.66 -3.28 -2.69
N LEU A 38 -7.82 -4.33 -2.81
CA LEU A 38 -7.91 -5.50 -1.94
C LEU A 38 -7.63 -5.17 -0.47
N HIS A 39 -6.63 -4.31 -0.19
CA HIS A 39 -6.35 -3.81 1.15
C HIS A 39 -7.59 -3.09 1.74
N CYS A 40 -8.20 -2.17 0.98
CA CYS A 40 -9.43 -1.48 1.38
C CYS A 40 -10.57 -2.45 1.68
N LEU A 41 -10.78 -3.48 0.85
CA LEU A 41 -11.81 -4.50 1.09
C LEU A 41 -11.56 -5.29 2.39
N LYS A 42 -10.29 -5.57 2.74
CA LYS A 42 -9.95 -6.19 4.04
C LYS A 42 -10.30 -5.28 5.22
N LEU A 43 -10.02 -3.98 5.12
CA LEU A 43 -10.36 -3.00 6.17
C LEU A 43 -11.89 -2.87 6.34
N ILE A 44 -12.63 -2.80 5.24
CA ILE A 44 -14.10 -2.80 5.25
C ILE A 44 -14.62 -4.07 5.93
N ARG A 45 -14.06 -5.25 5.59
CA ARG A 45 -14.40 -6.51 6.27
C ARG A 45 -14.21 -6.42 7.78
N LYS A 46 -13.05 -5.93 8.23
CA LYS A 46 -12.72 -5.78 9.65
C LYS A 46 -13.72 -4.85 10.35
N ALA A 47 -14.05 -3.72 9.75
CA ALA A 47 -15.04 -2.78 10.27
C ALA A 47 -16.44 -3.42 10.39
N ILE A 48 -16.88 -4.14 9.35
CA ILE A 48 -18.15 -4.88 9.36
C ILE A 48 -18.19 -5.87 10.52
N VAL A 49 -17.19 -6.75 10.63
CA VAL A 49 -17.14 -7.79 11.66
C VAL A 49 -17.08 -7.18 13.06
N SER A 50 -16.24 -6.15 13.25
CA SER A 50 -16.08 -5.50 14.56
C SER A 50 -17.36 -4.82 15.04
N LYS A 51 -18.10 -4.14 14.15
CA LYS A 51 -19.34 -3.45 14.52
C LYS A 51 -20.55 -4.37 14.60
N HIS A 52 -20.61 -5.40 13.76
CA HIS A 52 -21.73 -6.35 13.75
C HIS A 52 -21.85 -7.10 15.08
N ASN A 53 -20.71 -7.43 15.69
CA ASN A 53 -20.67 -8.08 17.00
C ASN A 53 -21.12 -7.19 18.18
N GLN A 54 -21.34 -5.89 17.97
CA GLN A 54 -21.55 -4.90 19.05
C GLN A 54 -22.96 -4.28 19.06
N SER A 55 -23.90 -4.68 18.19
CA SER A 55 -25.23 -4.01 18.10
C SER A 55 -26.32 -4.82 17.36
N ASN A 56 -27.59 -4.39 17.48
CA ASN A 56 -28.72 -4.88 16.67
C ASN A 56 -28.59 -4.36 15.24
N GLN A 57 -28.12 -5.21 14.33
CA GLN A 57 -27.87 -4.86 12.94
C GLN A 57 -29.09 -5.10 12.07
N THR A 58 -29.38 -4.16 11.17
CA THR A 58 -30.45 -4.28 10.15
C THR A 58 -30.12 -5.28 9.05
N PHE A 59 -28.83 -5.55 8.81
CA PHE A 59 -28.37 -6.51 7.81
C PHE A 59 -27.63 -7.69 8.45
N THR A 60 -27.82 -8.88 7.89
CA THR A 60 -27.08 -10.08 8.32
C THR A 60 -25.64 -10.03 7.80
N LEU A 61 -24.70 -10.63 8.54
CA LEU A 61 -23.31 -10.80 8.07
C LEU A 61 -23.24 -11.51 6.72
N SER A 62 -24.13 -12.49 6.49
CA SER A 62 -24.19 -13.22 5.22
C SER A 62 -24.47 -12.28 4.04
N HIS A 63 -25.39 -11.32 4.20
CA HIS A 63 -25.70 -10.36 3.13
C HIS A 63 -24.50 -9.43 2.86
N LEU A 64 -23.89 -8.89 3.91
CA LEU A 64 -22.74 -8.00 3.79
C LEU A 64 -21.52 -8.72 3.17
N PHE A 65 -21.28 -9.98 3.52
CA PHE A 65 -20.19 -10.78 2.95
C PHE A 65 -20.43 -11.15 1.49
N HIS A 66 -21.67 -11.42 1.09
CA HIS A 66 -22.00 -11.63 -0.32
C HIS A 66 -21.69 -10.38 -1.16
N CYS A 67 -22.10 -9.19 -0.71
CA CYS A 67 -21.78 -7.93 -1.38
C CYS A 67 -20.27 -7.68 -1.43
N LEU A 68 -19.56 -7.91 -0.33
CA LEU A 68 -18.13 -7.70 -0.26
C LEU A 68 -17.36 -8.67 -1.17
N ASP A 69 -17.82 -9.92 -1.29
CA ASP A 69 -17.22 -10.88 -2.23
C ASP A 69 -17.46 -10.50 -3.69
N GLY A 70 -18.63 -9.93 -4.03
CA GLY A 70 -18.87 -9.35 -5.35
C GLY A 70 -17.83 -8.28 -5.71
N LEU A 71 -17.62 -7.29 -4.83
CA LEU A 71 -16.60 -6.26 -5.01
C LEU A 71 -15.18 -6.85 -5.11
N ARG A 72 -14.87 -7.86 -4.29
CA ARG A 72 -13.60 -8.58 -4.37
C ARG A 72 -13.43 -9.26 -5.72
N GLN A 73 -14.46 -9.91 -6.24
CA GLN A 73 -14.42 -10.56 -7.55
C GLN A 73 -14.18 -9.55 -8.67
N ASP A 74 -14.79 -8.36 -8.62
CA ASP A 74 -14.57 -7.29 -9.60
C ASP A 74 -13.11 -6.77 -9.58
N VAL A 75 -12.56 -6.55 -8.38
CA VAL A 75 -11.15 -6.17 -8.20
C VAL A 75 -10.24 -7.27 -8.75
N MET A 76 -10.54 -8.54 -8.45
CA MET A 76 -9.78 -9.69 -8.94
C MET A 76 -9.92 -9.91 -10.44
N CYS A 77 -11.03 -9.51 -11.06
CA CYS A 77 -11.19 -9.56 -12.51
C CYS A 77 -10.34 -8.48 -13.19
N THR A 78 -10.25 -7.30 -12.57
CA THR A 78 -9.56 -6.16 -13.18
C THR A 78 -8.04 -6.28 -13.06
N ALA A 79 -7.51 -6.72 -11.91
CA ALA A 79 -6.07 -6.76 -11.65
C ALA A 79 -5.38 -5.44 -12.04
N ASP A 80 -5.98 -4.32 -11.63
CA ASP A 80 -5.58 -2.98 -12.08
C ASP A 80 -4.15 -2.69 -11.64
N ASP A 81 -3.25 -2.57 -12.61
CA ASP A 81 -1.81 -2.37 -12.38
C ASP A 81 -1.42 -0.90 -12.33
N THR A 82 -2.40 0.01 -12.35
CA THR A 82 -2.11 1.43 -12.40
C THR A 82 -1.37 1.87 -11.12
N PRO A 83 -0.17 2.46 -11.24
CA PRO A 83 0.53 3.04 -10.10
C PRO A 83 -0.22 4.28 -9.61
N MET A 84 -0.39 4.39 -8.31
CA MET A 84 -1.09 5.49 -7.67
C MET A 84 -0.17 6.21 -6.69
N PRO A 85 -0.11 7.56 -6.71
CA PRO A 85 0.74 8.30 -5.79
C PRO A 85 0.46 7.96 -4.33
N ALA A 86 1.52 7.79 -3.55
CA ALA A 86 1.50 7.59 -2.10
C ALA A 86 1.44 8.92 -1.34
N LEU A 87 0.62 9.88 -1.80
CA LEU A 87 0.44 11.19 -1.16
C LEU A 87 -0.35 11.05 0.15
N VAL A 88 -0.08 11.97 1.08
CA VAL A 88 -0.66 11.99 2.44
C VAL A 88 -2.11 12.50 2.44
N GLU A 89 -2.54 13.25 1.43
CA GLU A 89 -3.90 13.77 1.31
C GLU A 89 -4.66 13.22 0.09
N HIS A 90 -5.99 13.13 0.27
CA HIS A 90 -6.88 12.10 -0.23
C HIS A 90 -7.10 12.03 -1.76
N HIS A 91 -7.55 10.84 -2.19
CA HIS A 91 -7.97 10.44 -3.56
C HIS A 91 -6.90 9.75 -4.41
N VAL A 92 -6.34 8.67 -3.87
CA VAL A 92 -5.50 7.73 -4.60
C VAL A 92 -6.33 7.01 -5.68
N GLY A 93 -6.10 7.32 -6.97
CA GLY A 93 -6.63 6.57 -8.13
C GLY A 93 -7.91 7.07 -8.80
N ASP A 94 -8.32 8.33 -8.58
CA ASP A 94 -9.50 8.90 -9.27
C ASP A 94 -9.23 9.23 -10.75
N GLY A 95 -10.17 8.89 -11.64
CA GLY A 95 -10.15 9.26 -13.08
C GLY A 95 -9.47 8.28 -14.05
N GLN A 96 -9.03 7.10 -13.60
CA GLN A 96 -8.27 6.16 -14.45
C GLN A 96 -9.15 5.17 -15.23
N MET A 97 -8.74 4.89 -16.48
CA MET A 97 -9.35 3.89 -17.38
C MET A 97 -9.01 2.46 -16.93
N ARG A 98 -10.02 1.57 -16.90
CA ARG A 98 -9.91 0.22 -16.31
C ARG A 98 -9.97 -0.88 -17.39
N GLN A 99 -9.13 -1.91 -17.27
CA GLN A 99 -9.11 -3.12 -18.12
C GLN A 99 -8.72 -4.36 -17.30
N CYS A 100 -9.23 -5.54 -17.65
CA CYS A 100 -8.87 -6.80 -16.99
C CYS A 100 -7.43 -7.22 -17.32
N ARG A 101 -6.62 -7.55 -16.31
CA ARG A 101 -5.22 -7.97 -16.44
C ARG A 101 -4.91 -9.26 -15.66
N ASP A 102 -3.68 -9.77 -15.81
CA ASP A 102 -3.21 -11.00 -15.18
C ASP A 102 -2.48 -10.71 -13.86
N TRP A 103 -2.99 -11.21 -12.73
CA TRP A 103 -2.38 -11.04 -11.40
C TRP A 103 -1.00 -11.64 -11.26
N GLY A 104 -0.72 -12.74 -11.95
CA GLY A 104 0.60 -13.37 -11.93
C GLY A 104 1.65 -12.47 -12.56
N LYS A 105 1.33 -11.88 -13.71
CA LYS A 105 2.18 -10.89 -14.39
C LYS A 105 2.33 -9.61 -13.58
N LEU A 106 1.24 -9.09 -13.01
CA LEU A 106 1.26 -7.91 -12.17
C LEU A 106 2.18 -8.11 -10.95
N ARG A 107 2.02 -9.22 -10.24
CA ARG A 107 2.88 -9.55 -9.10
C ARG A 107 4.33 -9.71 -9.54
N ALA A 108 4.59 -10.44 -10.63
CA ALA A 108 5.94 -10.66 -11.13
C ALA A 108 6.66 -9.35 -11.49
N TRP A 109 5.96 -8.40 -12.09
CA TRP A 109 6.49 -7.05 -12.35
C TRP A 109 6.73 -6.27 -11.05
N ALA A 110 5.75 -6.24 -10.15
CA ALA A 110 5.82 -5.48 -8.92
C ALA A 110 6.91 -5.96 -7.94
N THR A 111 7.30 -7.24 -8.03
CA THR A 111 8.34 -7.85 -7.20
C THR A 111 9.71 -7.90 -7.89
N GLN A 112 9.90 -7.26 -9.05
CA GLN A 112 11.23 -7.19 -9.65
C GLN A 112 12.20 -6.45 -8.69
N PRO A 113 13.48 -6.85 -8.61
CA PRO A 113 14.39 -6.33 -7.58
C PRO A 113 14.58 -4.81 -7.61
N ASP A 114 14.55 -4.23 -8.82
CA ASP A 114 14.64 -2.80 -9.10
C ASP A 114 13.30 -2.07 -9.03
N GLN A 115 12.16 -2.78 -8.95
CA GLN A 115 10.82 -2.20 -8.84
C GLN A 115 10.28 -2.26 -7.41
N HIS A 116 10.62 -3.29 -6.65
CA HIS A 116 10.10 -3.52 -5.30
C HIS A 116 10.51 -2.38 -4.35
N ALA A 117 9.55 -1.70 -3.73
CA ALA A 117 9.81 -0.55 -2.86
C ALA A 117 10.34 -0.93 -1.46
N CYS A 118 10.93 -2.11 -1.27
CA CYS A 118 11.34 -2.63 0.03
C CYS A 118 10.24 -2.59 1.13
N HIS A 119 8.98 -2.62 0.71
CA HIS A 119 7.85 -2.29 1.56
C HIS A 119 7.16 -3.55 2.11
N ASP A 120 7.03 -3.66 3.42
CA ASP A 120 6.25 -4.68 4.11
C ASP A 120 5.49 -4.08 5.31
N PHE A 121 4.23 -4.46 5.49
CA PHE A 121 3.37 -3.91 6.53
C PHE A 121 2.18 -4.82 6.86
N ASP A 122 1.67 -4.67 8.07
CA ASP A 122 0.48 -5.35 8.57
C ASP A 122 -0.75 -4.46 8.35
N ASP A 123 -1.64 -4.90 7.46
CA ASP A 123 -2.93 -4.26 7.17
C ASP A 123 -3.78 -3.98 8.41
N TYR A 124 -3.51 -4.64 9.55
CA TYR A 124 -4.32 -4.55 10.76
C TYR A 124 -3.75 -3.66 11.85
N ARG A 125 -2.56 -3.09 11.66
CA ARG A 125 -1.88 -2.22 12.63
C ARG A 125 -1.60 -0.86 11.99
N GLU A 126 -1.72 0.20 12.78
CA GLU A 126 -1.39 1.55 12.32
C GLU A 126 0.12 1.77 12.35
N VAL A 127 0.69 2.19 11.22
CA VAL A 127 2.12 2.44 11.09
C VAL A 127 2.44 3.82 11.65
N THR A 128 3.30 3.87 12.65
CA THR A 128 3.71 5.12 13.33
C THR A 128 5.11 5.55 12.94
N ASN A 129 6.02 4.59 12.79
CA ASN A 129 7.39 4.79 12.30
C ASN A 129 7.44 4.42 10.81
N THR A 130 7.00 5.34 9.94
CA THR A 130 6.76 5.10 8.51
C THR A 130 7.98 4.65 7.71
N LEU A 131 9.21 4.93 8.16
CA LEU A 131 10.40 4.45 7.47
C LEU A 131 10.65 2.95 7.69
N GLU A 132 10.24 2.41 8.84
CA GLU A 132 10.49 1.00 9.18
C GLU A 132 9.79 0.04 8.22
N VAL A 133 8.61 0.41 7.70
CA VAL A 133 7.91 -0.42 6.70
C VAL A 133 8.64 -0.49 5.37
N PHE A 134 9.65 0.34 5.12
CA PHE A 134 10.50 0.28 3.91
C PHE A 134 11.84 -0.45 4.16
N GLY A 135 12.02 -1.07 5.33
CA GLY A 135 13.22 -1.82 5.74
C GLY A 135 13.30 -3.27 5.25
N HIS A 136 12.54 -3.63 4.20
CA HIS A 136 12.32 -5.03 3.79
C HIS A 136 12.70 -5.26 2.32
N CYS A 137 13.89 -4.82 1.90
CA CYS A 137 14.37 -5.07 0.54
C CYS A 137 14.60 -6.58 0.27
N PRO A 138 14.21 -7.11 -0.90
CA PRO A 138 14.59 -8.45 -1.35
C PRO A 138 16.11 -8.65 -1.39
N GLN A 139 16.57 -9.91 -1.27
CA GLN A 139 17.99 -10.25 -1.19
C GLN A 139 18.81 -9.74 -2.38
N ASP A 140 18.22 -9.76 -3.57
CA ASP A 140 18.79 -9.35 -4.87
C ASP A 140 18.46 -7.90 -5.24
N SER A 141 17.81 -7.15 -4.34
CA SER A 141 17.50 -5.74 -4.59
C SER A 141 18.78 -4.89 -4.62
N PRO A 142 18.95 -4.01 -5.63
CA PRO A 142 20.07 -3.07 -5.67
C PRO A 142 20.03 -2.05 -4.52
N TYR A 143 18.87 -1.86 -3.88
CA TYR A 143 18.67 -0.92 -2.78
C TYR A 143 19.02 -1.49 -1.40
N ARG A 144 19.17 -2.82 -1.31
CA ARG A 144 19.41 -3.50 -0.05
C ARG A 144 20.69 -3.03 0.67
N PRO A 145 21.86 -2.84 0.03
CA PRO A 145 23.06 -2.39 0.72
C PRO A 145 22.91 -1.01 1.38
N VAL A 146 22.21 -0.08 0.71
CA VAL A 146 21.93 1.26 1.24
C VAL A 146 20.95 1.20 2.41
N MET A 147 19.87 0.43 2.26
CA MET A 147 18.89 0.22 3.32
C MET A 147 19.53 -0.39 4.57
N GLU A 148 20.33 -1.46 4.42
CA GLU A 148 21.02 -2.11 5.53
C GLU A 148 22.02 -1.17 6.23
N ALA A 149 22.78 -0.39 5.46
CA ALA A 149 23.71 0.60 6.03
C ALA A 149 22.99 1.67 6.86
N TYR A 150 21.82 2.14 6.39
CA TYR A 150 21.01 3.10 7.13
C TYR A 150 20.57 2.54 8.49
N PHE A 151 19.94 1.37 8.52
CA PHE A 151 19.45 0.79 9.78
C PHE A 151 20.57 0.28 10.69
N GLN A 152 21.72 -0.12 10.13
CA GLN A 152 22.91 -0.42 10.93
C GLN A 152 23.43 0.82 11.67
N TYR A 153 23.36 2.00 11.04
CA TYR A 153 23.82 3.24 11.64
C TYR A 153 22.79 3.88 12.59
N HIS A 154 21.51 3.90 12.21
CA HIS A 154 20.45 4.58 12.97
C HIS A 154 19.71 3.67 13.97
N GLY A 155 19.84 2.35 13.83
CA GLY A 155 19.05 1.36 14.57
C GLY A 155 17.63 1.22 14.03
N HIS A 156 16.99 0.11 14.40
CA HIS A 156 15.57 -0.16 14.12
C HIS A 156 14.68 0.30 15.28
N LYS A 157 13.45 0.66 14.94
CA LYS A 157 12.31 0.86 15.85
C LYS A 157 11.19 -0.14 15.52
N ASP A 158 10.23 -0.31 16.42
CA ASP A 158 8.99 -1.02 16.08
C ASP A 158 8.15 -0.15 15.11
N PRO A 159 7.80 -0.64 13.90
CA PRO A 159 6.99 0.11 12.94
C PRO A 159 5.66 0.62 13.49
N TYR A 160 5.14 -0.01 14.56
CA TYR A 160 3.80 0.22 15.11
C TYR A 160 3.83 0.64 16.58
N GLU A 161 4.97 1.14 17.07
CA GLU A 161 5.06 1.71 18.42
C GLU A 161 4.08 2.88 18.56
N PRO A 162 3.19 2.91 19.57
CA PRO A 162 2.26 4.02 19.74
C PRO A 162 3.00 5.35 19.87
N LYS A 163 2.61 6.39 19.10
CA LYS A 163 3.13 7.74 19.34
C LYS A 163 2.59 8.23 20.68
N ASP A 164 3.47 8.69 21.57
CA ASP A 164 3.08 9.31 22.83
C ASP A 164 2.06 10.44 22.57
N SER A 165 1.00 10.46 23.37
CA SER A 165 -0.18 11.32 23.22
C SER A 165 0.09 12.80 23.57
N GLY A 166 1.09 13.40 22.91
CA GLY A 166 1.50 14.80 23.09
C GLY A 166 1.11 15.72 21.93
N ASP A 167 1.04 15.20 20.70
CA ASP A 167 0.69 16.02 19.55
C ASP A 167 -0.81 15.90 19.25
N ARG A 168 -1.54 16.96 19.62
CA ARG A 168 -2.94 17.15 19.23
C ARG A 168 -3.02 17.12 17.71
N VAL A 169 -3.66 16.10 17.15
CA VAL A 169 -4.16 16.14 15.78
C VAL A 169 -5.22 17.24 15.73
N VAL A 170 -4.85 18.39 15.18
CA VAL A 170 -5.79 19.46 14.83
C VAL A 170 -6.34 19.10 13.45
N PHE A 171 -7.66 18.93 13.38
CA PHE A 171 -8.42 18.80 12.13
C PHE A 171 -8.33 20.08 11.30
#